data_AF-A0A1I1Y3M8-F1
#
_entry.id   AF-A0A1I1Y3M8-F1
#
_cell.length_a   1.000
_cell.length_b   1.000
_cell.length_c   1.000
_cell.angle_alpha   90.00
_cell.angle_beta   90.00
_cell.angle_gamma   90.00
#
_symmetry.space_group_name_H-M   'P 1'
#
loop_
_entity.id
_entity.type
_entity.pdbx_description
1 polymer ?
#
loop_
_entity_poly.entity_id
_entity_poly.type
_entity_poly.pdbx_seq_one_letter_code
_entity_poly.pdbx_strand_id
1 'polypeptide(L)'
;MKSTTTQKHTSGLPSARKIRRACSNELYRTVKRLKVWVSKEKMEQAETLYYKKVIQNLIFIAENEKNRKVLSDWWDENVASEIAELWEVDVAKLRWAFRDAFGG
;
A
#
# COMPACT_ATOMS: atom_id res chain seq x y z
N MET A 1 22.52 26.35 -23.93
CA MET A 1 21.54 25.49 -23.23
C MET A 1 22.30 24.57 -22.30
N LYS A 2 22.18 24.73 -20.98
CA LYS A 2 22.83 23.83 -20.00
C LYS A 2 21.82 22.75 -19.63
N SER A 3 22.03 21.55 -20.14
CA SER A 3 21.29 20.35 -19.72
C SER A 3 21.85 19.91 -18.38
N THR A 4 21.20 20.28 -17.27
CA THR A 4 21.51 19.72 -15.96
C THR A 4 20.90 18.33 -15.88
N THR A 5 21.69 17.30 -16.14
CA THR A 5 21.34 15.91 -15.86
C THR A 5 21.20 15.75 -14.35
N THR A 6 19.99 15.90 -13.82
CA THR A 6 19.69 15.59 -12.42
C THR A 6 20.02 14.11 -12.21
N GLN A 7 21.14 13.84 -11.52
CA GLN A 7 21.47 12.49 -11.08
C GLN A 7 20.27 11.95 -10.29
N LYS A 8 19.67 10.85 -10.76
CA LYS A 8 18.67 10.12 -9.98
C LYS A 8 19.34 9.78 -8.65
N HIS A 9 18.95 10.45 -7.58
CA HIS A 9 19.27 10.00 -6.23
C HIS A 9 18.77 8.56 -6.14
N THR A 10 19.69 7.59 -6.10
CA THR A 10 19.38 6.22 -5.72
C THR A 10 19.04 6.28 -4.23
N SER A 11 17.81 6.69 -3.92
CA SER A 11 17.27 6.64 -2.58
C SER A 11 17.39 5.19 -2.12
N GLY A 12 18.20 4.95 -1.09
CA GLY A 12 18.29 3.65 -0.46
C GLY A 12 16.91 3.16 0.02
N LEU A 13 16.84 1.89 0.41
CA LEU A 13 15.59 1.26 0.85
C LEU A 13 14.85 2.13 1.89
N PRO A 14 13.51 2.22 1.80
CA PRO A 14 12.75 3.01 2.76
C PRO A 14 12.91 2.45 4.17
N SER A 15 12.95 3.34 5.17
CA SER A 15 13.02 2.91 6.56
C SER A 15 11.70 2.27 7.00
N ALA A 16 11.76 1.36 7.99
CA ALA A 16 10.58 0.72 8.57
C ALA A 16 9.49 1.73 8.98
N ARG A 17 9.87 2.90 9.51
CA ARG A 17 8.92 3.97 9.87
C ARG A 17 8.21 4.55 8.65
N LYS A 18 8.93 4.78 7.54
CA LYS A 18 8.34 5.28 6.29
C LYS A 18 7.35 4.26 5.72
N ILE A 19 7.70 2.98 5.73
CA ILE A 19 6.84 1.90 5.25
C ILE A 19 5.56 1.80 6.07
N ARG A 20 5.66 1.79 7.42
CA ARG A 20 4.46 1.78 8.29
C ARG A 20 3.54 2.94 7.98
N ARG A 21 4.09 4.16 7.88
CA ARG A 21 3.29 5.37 7.58
C ARG A 21 2.61 5.29 6.20
N ALA A 22 3.28 4.72 5.20
CA ALA A 22 2.67 4.50 3.89
C ALA A 22 1.50 3.52 3.98
N CYS A 23 1.70 2.36 4.61
CA CYS A 23 0.66 1.35 4.80
C CYS A 23 -0.58 1.92 5.53
N SER A 24 -0.38 2.63 6.65
CA SER A 24 -1.49 3.26 7.40
C SER A 24 -2.24 4.29 6.56
N ASN A 25 -1.53 5.15 5.83
CA ASN A 25 -2.16 6.17 4.99
C ASN A 25 -2.96 5.54 3.83
N GLU A 26 -2.42 4.50 3.20
CA GLU A 26 -3.08 3.80 2.09
C GLU A 26 -4.35 3.10 2.56
N LEU A 27 -4.31 2.38 3.69
CA LEU A 27 -5.50 1.73 4.25
C LEU A 27 -6.55 2.74 4.74
N TYR A 28 -6.13 3.84 5.37
CA TYR A 28 -7.03 4.91 5.75
C TYR A 28 -7.80 5.50 4.56
N ARG A 29 -7.09 5.80 3.46
CA ARG A 29 -7.73 6.32 2.24
C ARG A 29 -8.64 5.29 1.59
N THR A 30 -8.23 4.01 1.60
CA THR A 30 -9.03 2.89 1.09
C THR A 30 -10.36 2.77 1.83
N VAL A 31 -10.34 2.79 3.17
CA VAL A 31 -11.57 2.76 4.00
C VAL A 31 -12.45 3.97 3.74
N LYS A 32 -11.86 5.18 3.61
CA LYS A 32 -12.62 6.39 3.27
C LYS A 32 -13.31 6.26 1.91
N ARG A 33 -12.70 5.58 0.94
CA ARG A 33 -13.27 5.34 -0.39
C ARG A 33 -14.35 4.25 -0.38
N LEU A 34 -14.17 3.22 0.43
CA LEU A 34 -15.17 2.17 0.67
C LEU A 34 -16.43 2.67 1.39
N LYS A 35 -16.31 3.76 2.16
CA LYS A 35 -17.40 4.32 2.99
C LYS A 35 -17.93 3.31 4.03
N VAL A 36 -17.02 2.50 4.57
CA VAL A 36 -17.31 1.55 5.65
C VAL A 36 -16.67 2.02 6.94
N TRP A 37 -17.26 1.65 8.07
CA TRP A 37 -16.62 1.83 9.36
C TRP A 37 -15.81 0.57 9.70
N VAL A 38 -14.55 0.77 10.05
CA VAL A 38 -13.63 -0.29 10.53
C VAL A 38 -13.23 0.06 11.95
N SER A 39 -13.34 -0.89 12.87
CA SER A 39 -12.91 -0.67 14.24
C SER A 39 -11.40 -0.40 14.30
N LYS A 40 -10.96 0.33 15.33
CA LYS A 40 -9.54 0.65 15.52
C LYS A 40 -8.68 -0.62 15.55
N GLU A 41 -9.13 -1.67 16.24
CA GLU A 41 -8.44 -2.95 16.34
C GLU A 41 -8.28 -3.63 14.96
N LYS A 42 -9.36 -3.72 14.18
CA LYS A 42 -9.31 -4.30 12.82
C LYS A 42 -8.42 -3.49 11.88
N MET A 43 -8.35 -2.17 12.05
CA MET A 43 -7.42 -1.33 11.29
C MET A 43 -5.96 -1.62 11.68
N GLU A 44 -5.64 -1.66 12.97
CA GLU A 44 -4.28 -1.95 13.46
C GLU A 44 -3.79 -3.35 13.03
N GLN A 45 -4.68 -4.34 13.03
CA GLN A 45 -4.40 -5.68 12.52
C GLN A 45 -4.10 -5.66 11.01
N ALA A 46 -4.91 -4.95 10.21
CA ALA A 46 -4.70 -4.82 8.77
C ALA A 46 -3.39 -4.08 8.44
N GLU A 47 -3.07 -3.00 9.16
CA GLU A 47 -1.81 -2.26 9.00
C GLU A 47 -0.59 -3.15 9.31
N THR A 48 -0.68 -3.95 10.37
CA THR A 48 0.39 -4.89 10.76
C THR A 48 0.59 -5.97 9.69
N LEU A 49 -0.52 -6.54 9.19
CA LEU A 49 -0.51 -7.54 8.12
C LEU A 49 0.12 -6.97 6.86
N TYR A 50 -0.36 -5.82 6.40
CA TYR A 50 0.13 -5.19 5.19
C TYR A 50 1.62 -4.80 5.30
N TYR A 51 2.01 -4.17 6.41
CA TYR A 51 3.41 -3.85 6.69
C TYR A 51 4.31 -5.09 6.63
N LYS A 52 3.90 -6.21 7.23
CA LYS A 52 4.67 -7.46 7.22
C LYS A 52 4.89 -7.97 5.80
N LYS A 53 3.83 -8.00 4.97
CA LYS A 53 3.91 -8.43 3.56
C LYS A 53 4.86 -7.53 2.75
N VAL A 54 4.80 -6.22 2.96
CA VAL A 54 5.70 -5.26 2.30
C VAL A 54 7.16 -5.49 2.69
N ILE A 55 7.45 -5.68 3.98
CA ILE A 55 8.83 -5.96 4.44
C ILE A 55 9.36 -7.28 3.88
N GLN A 56 8.53 -8.33 3.83
CA GLN A 56 8.90 -9.62 3.24
C GLN A 56 9.24 -9.51 1.74
N ASN A 57 8.70 -8.49 1.05
CA ASN A 57 8.89 -8.25 -0.37
C ASN A 57 9.63 -6.92 -0.64
N LEU A 58 10.43 -6.45 0.33
CA LEU A 58 10.96 -5.08 0.33
C LEU A 58 11.74 -4.71 -0.94
N ILE A 59 12.54 -5.65 -1.46
CA ILE A 59 13.32 -5.43 -2.69
C ILE A 59 12.39 -5.19 -3.88
N PHE A 60 11.42 -6.07 -4.10
CA PHE A 60 10.44 -5.93 -5.19
C PHE A 60 9.64 -4.62 -5.07
N ILE A 61 9.20 -4.27 -3.86
CA ILE A 61 8.44 -3.03 -3.62
C ILE A 61 9.31 -1.80 -3.90
N ALA A 62 10.57 -1.80 -3.48
CA ALA A 62 11.49 -0.70 -3.71
C ALA A 62 11.86 -0.54 -5.20
N GLU A 63 12.05 -1.64 -5.92
CA GLU A 63 12.31 -1.62 -7.37
C GLU A 63 11.12 -1.09 -8.17
N ASN A 64 9.90 -1.33 -7.68
CA ASN A 64 8.65 -0.95 -8.34
C ASN A 64 7.99 0.31 -7.75
N GLU A 65 8.69 1.09 -6.90
CA GLU A 65 8.11 2.24 -6.16
C GLU A 65 7.39 3.27 -7.05
N LYS A 66 7.76 3.37 -8.33
CA LYS A 66 7.17 4.29 -9.32
C LYS A 66 6.14 3.62 -10.23
N ASN A 67 6.01 2.31 -10.18
CA ASN A 67 5.10 1.54 -11.03
C ASN A 67 3.82 1.21 -10.25
N ARG A 68 2.90 2.18 -10.21
CA ARG A 68 1.67 2.05 -9.42
C ARG A 68 0.84 0.83 -9.81
N LYS A 69 0.76 0.51 -11.10
CA LYS A 69 0.00 -0.64 -11.59
C LYS A 69 0.54 -1.93 -10.98
N VAL A 70 1.85 -2.15 -11.07
CA VAL A 70 2.50 -3.37 -10.53
C VAL A 70 2.32 -3.48 -9.02
N LEU A 71 2.45 -2.37 -8.29
CA LEU A 71 2.25 -2.39 -6.83
C LEU A 71 0.80 -2.67 -6.45
N SER A 72 -0.18 -2.14 -7.18
CA SER A 72 -1.59 -2.46 -6.95
C SER A 72 -1.93 -3.90 -7.35
N ASP A 73 -1.38 -4.40 -8.45
CA ASP A 73 -1.55 -5.80 -8.86
C ASP A 73 -0.98 -6.75 -7.78
N TRP A 74 0.23 -6.45 -7.27
CA TRP A 74 0.83 -7.18 -6.16
C TRP A 74 -0.04 -7.11 -4.90
N TRP A 75 -0.63 -5.95 -4.57
CA TRP A 75 -1.49 -5.80 -3.41
C TRP A 75 -2.77 -6.65 -3.52
N ASP A 76 -3.39 -6.66 -4.69
CA ASP A 76 -4.58 -7.47 -5.00
C ASP A 76 -4.32 -8.96 -4.79
N GLU A 77 -3.13 -9.43 -5.14
CA GLU A 77 -2.69 -10.82 -5.05
C GLU A 77 -2.26 -11.22 -3.64
N ASN A 78 -1.58 -10.34 -2.90
CA ASN A 78 -0.83 -10.71 -1.68
C ASN A 78 -1.45 -10.20 -0.38
N VAL A 79 -2.38 -9.25 -0.45
CA VAL A 79 -2.88 -8.51 0.72
C VAL A 79 -4.41 -8.44 0.75
N ALA A 80 -5.05 -8.18 -0.39
CA ALA A 80 -6.47 -7.84 -0.45
C ALA A 80 -7.40 -8.85 0.24
N SER A 81 -7.23 -10.15 -0.02
CA SER A 81 -8.15 -11.18 0.49
C SER A 81 -8.14 -11.27 2.01
N GLU A 82 -6.97 -11.22 2.64
CA GLU A 82 -6.84 -11.31 4.10
C GLU A 82 -7.43 -10.06 4.79
N ILE A 83 -7.28 -8.87 4.19
CA ILE A 83 -7.90 -7.64 4.70
C ILE A 83 -9.41 -7.66 4.47
N ALA A 84 -9.89 -8.16 3.33
CA ALA A 84 -11.31 -8.28 3.04
C ALA A 84 -12.02 -9.17 4.06
N GLU A 85 -11.41 -10.31 4.40
CA GLU A 85 -11.89 -11.21 5.45
C GLU A 85 -11.91 -10.51 6.82
N LEU A 86 -10.80 -9.88 7.21
CA LEU A 86 -10.69 -9.17 8.49
C LEU A 86 -11.74 -8.06 8.65
N TRP A 87 -11.98 -7.30 7.58
CA TRP A 87 -12.94 -6.19 7.59
C TRP A 87 -14.37 -6.62 7.23
N GLU A 88 -14.57 -7.89 6.87
CA GLU A 88 -15.86 -8.44 6.42
C GLU A 88 -16.46 -7.65 5.25
N VAL A 89 -15.63 -7.33 4.25
CA VAL A 89 -16.03 -6.58 3.05
C VAL A 89 -15.84 -7.40 1.78
N ASP A 90 -16.57 -7.02 0.74
CA ASP A 90 -16.36 -7.60 -0.59
C ASP A 90 -14.95 -7.29 -1.12
N VAL A 91 -14.20 -8.34 -1.46
CA VAL A 91 -12.81 -8.21 -1.92
C VAL A 91 -12.69 -7.43 -3.22
N ALA A 92 -13.65 -7.52 -4.13
CA ALA A 92 -13.59 -6.78 -5.40
C ALA A 92 -13.78 -5.27 -5.17
N LYS A 93 -14.70 -4.88 -4.29
CA LYS A 93 -14.86 -3.48 -3.84
C LYS A 93 -13.61 -2.97 -3.13
N LEU A 94 -13.00 -3.79 -2.26
CA LEU A 94 -11.77 -3.44 -1.55
C LEU A 94 -10.62 -3.18 -2.53
N ARG A 95 -10.38 -4.09 -3.49
CA ARG A 95 -9.36 -3.92 -4.54
C ARG A 95 -9.57 -2.65 -5.36
N TRP A 96 -10.82 -2.41 -5.79
CA TRP A 96 -11.17 -1.18 -6.52
C TRP A 96 -10.87 0.07 -5.68
N ALA A 97 -11.31 0.10 -4.42
CA ALA A 97 -11.11 1.23 -3.53
C ALA A 97 -9.63 1.49 -3.22
N PHE A 98 -8.82 0.43 -3.05
CA PHE A 98 -7.38 0.54 -2.87
C PHE A 98 -6.74 1.15 -4.11
N ARG A 99 -6.98 0.58 -5.30
CA ARG A 99 -6.43 1.08 -6.57
C ARG A 99 -6.76 2.55 -6.84
N ASP A 100 -7.98 2.95 -6.53
CA ASP A 100 -8.46 4.32 -6.72
C ASP A 100 -7.89 5.30 -5.68
N ALA A 101 -7.54 4.83 -4.48
CA ALA A 101 -6.87 5.62 -3.46
C ALA A 101 -5.33 5.64 -3.57
N PHE A 102 -4.75 4.65 -4.28
CA PHE A 102 -3.32 4.39 -4.30
C PHE A 102 -2.58 5.39 -5.20
N GLY A 103 -1.74 6.23 -4.57
CA GLY A 103 -0.86 7.17 -5.27
C GLY A 103 -1.27 8.65 -5.23
N GLY A 104 -2.33 9.01 -4.51
CA GLY A 104 -2.77 10.41 -4.41
C GLY A 104 -4.27 10.55 -4.48
#